data_AF-A0A533SQT2-F1
#
_entry.id   AF-A0A533SQT2-F1
#
_cell.length_a   1.000
_cell.length_b   1.000
_cell.length_c   1.000
_cell.angle_alpha   90.00
_cell.angle_beta   90.00
_cell.angle_gamma   90.00
#
_symmetry.space_group_name_H-M   'P 1'
#
loop_
_entity.id
_entity.type
_entity.pdbx_description
1 polymer ?
#
loop_
_entity_poly.entity_id
_entity_poly.type
_entity_poly.pdbx_seq_one_letter_code
_entity_poly.pdbx_strand_id
1 'polypeptide(L)'
;MDRLKHLITRNFELAIVVVLVGATAFAVLVAANKLAFLNVFYLPVLVASYFLGRKHGMLVALAAVLMVGLYSILNPSIFGSAAGEIPQLNVVLWGGFTILTAYVVGTLYEVKTVAVNDLRQAYKGILEILAKFIDAVDQYTNEHSMRVSNIAAGIASELKLARNEIDNVRVAGLLHDIGKIDLSLDVLRKASSLDESEWEHIRTHVAKGTAILQPVGGMLRDVVPIVECHHERWDGTGYLGMKGAEIPLGARILSVADAYDSMVCDRPYRT
;
A
#
# COMPACT_ATOMS: atom_id res chain seq x y z
N MET A 1 9.14 1.92 4.42
CA MET A 1 8.48 3.20 4.77
C MET A 1 7.41 3.06 5.85
N ASP A 2 6.62 1.97 5.88
CA ASP A 2 5.53 1.81 6.86
C ASP A 2 5.98 1.68 8.33
N ARG A 3 7.14 1.04 8.59
CA ARG A 3 7.71 0.97 9.95
C ARG A 3 8.10 2.34 10.51
N LEU A 4 8.66 3.21 9.67
CA LEU A 4 9.02 4.57 10.08
C LEU A 4 7.76 5.40 10.34
N LYS A 5 6.74 5.29 9.48
CA LYS A 5 5.44 5.95 9.66
C LYS A 5 4.77 5.52 10.97
N HIS A 6 4.78 4.22 11.28
CA HIS A 6 4.21 3.66 12.50
C HIS A 6 4.97 4.05 13.78
N LEU A 7 6.31 4.13 13.70
CA LEU A 7 7.14 4.53 14.84
C LEU A 7 7.00 6.03 15.12
N ILE A 8 6.93 6.84 14.05
CA ILE A 8 6.64 8.26 14.10
C ILE A 8 5.25 8.49 14.70
N THR A 9 4.19 7.81 14.25
CA THR A 9 2.83 8.05 14.78
C THR A 9 2.65 7.62 16.24
N ARG A 10 3.30 6.54 16.69
CA ARG A 10 3.10 6.01 18.05
C ARG A 10 3.73 6.89 19.14
N ASN A 11 4.87 7.52 18.86
CA ASN A 11 5.61 8.37 19.81
C ASN A 11 5.71 9.82 19.32
N PHE A 12 4.79 10.23 18.45
CA PHE A 12 4.90 11.43 17.63
C PHE A 12 5.05 12.71 18.44
N GLU A 13 4.14 12.90 19.39
CA GLU A 13 4.06 14.11 20.20
C GLU A 13 5.35 14.31 20.99
N LEU A 14 5.85 13.23 21.60
CA LEU A 14 7.10 13.24 22.34
C LEU A 14 8.31 13.51 21.41
N ALA A 15 8.36 12.86 20.24
CA ALA A 15 9.47 13.03 19.31
C ALA A 15 9.54 14.45 18.74
N ILE A 16 8.40 15.06 18.39
CA ILE A 16 8.35 16.45 17.93
C ILE A 16 8.72 17.42 19.04
N VAL A 17 8.20 17.22 20.25
CA VAL A 17 8.55 18.08 21.39
C VAL A 17 10.04 18.00 21.67
N VAL A 18 10.64 16.80 21.68
CA VAL A 18 12.09 16.63 21.86
C VAL A 18 12.89 17.29 20.73
N VAL A 19 12.45 17.18 19.48
CA VAL A 19 13.12 17.83 18.34
C VAL A 19 13.00 19.35 18.41
N LEU A 20 11.83 19.88 18.77
CA LEU A 20 11.62 21.34 18.93
C LEU A 20 12.43 21.90 20.10
N VAL A 21 12.42 21.22 21.24
CA VAL A 21 13.21 21.58 22.42
C VAL A 21 14.71 21.47 22.12
N GLY A 22 15.14 20.41 21.45
CA GLY A 22 16.53 20.22 21.04
C GLY A 22 17.00 21.27 20.03
N ALA A 23 16.17 21.60 19.04
CA ALA A 23 16.42 22.69 18.09
C ALA A 23 16.57 24.04 18.80
N THR A 24 15.73 24.28 19.81
CA THR A 24 15.78 25.49 20.64
C THR A 24 17.05 25.52 21.49
N ALA A 25 17.40 24.43 22.17
CA ALA A 25 18.61 24.33 22.99
C ALA A 25 19.88 24.50 22.14
N PHE A 26 19.95 23.84 20.98
CA PHE A 26 21.06 23.97 20.04
C PHE A 26 21.27 25.43 19.62
N ALA A 27 20.18 26.14 19.37
CA ALA A 27 20.26 27.53 18.96
C ALA A 27 20.68 28.50 20.04
N VAL A 28 20.21 28.27 21.28
CA VAL A 28 20.63 29.04 22.45
C VAL A 28 22.13 28.86 22.71
N LEU A 29 22.65 27.65 22.50
CA LEU A 29 24.00 27.28 22.93
C LEU A 29 25.09 27.40 21.85
N VAL A 30 24.76 27.27 20.55
CA VAL A 30 25.77 27.03 19.49
C VAL A 30 25.72 28.04 18.34
N ALA A 31 24.57 28.64 18.03
CA ALA A 31 24.42 29.40 16.80
C ALA A 31 25.02 30.83 16.87
N ALA A 32 26.24 30.99 16.35
CA ALA A 32 26.87 32.31 16.17
C ALA A 32 26.13 33.18 15.13
N ASN A 33 25.46 32.55 14.14
CA ASN A 33 24.71 33.23 13.07
C ASN A 33 23.19 33.05 13.26
N LYS A 34 22.59 34.04 13.91
CA LYS A 34 21.29 33.93 14.60
C LYS A 34 20.06 33.92 13.67
N LEU A 35 20.22 34.25 12.38
CA LEU A 35 19.17 34.11 11.35
C LEU A 35 19.08 32.69 10.78
N ALA A 36 20.20 31.95 10.71
CA ALA A 36 20.21 30.56 10.27
C ALA A 36 19.44 29.63 11.24
N PHE A 37 19.27 30.06 12.50
CA PHE A 37 18.48 29.39 13.53
C PHE A 37 17.03 29.14 13.12
N LEU A 38 16.38 30.13 12.52
CA LEU A 38 14.97 30.05 12.13
C LEU A 38 14.71 28.89 11.14
N ASN A 39 15.74 28.49 10.40
CA ASN A 39 15.62 27.40 9.43
C ASN A 39 15.48 26.02 10.07
N VAL A 40 15.96 25.83 11.31
CA VAL A 40 15.91 24.53 12.00
C VAL A 40 14.46 24.13 12.30
N PHE A 41 13.58 25.11 12.55
CA PHE A 41 12.17 24.87 12.80
C PHE A 41 11.36 24.50 11.55
N TYR A 42 11.88 24.71 10.34
CA TYR A 42 11.20 24.24 9.12
C TYR A 42 11.15 22.71 9.05
N LEU A 43 12.20 22.02 9.48
CA LEU A 43 12.27 20.55 9.40
C LEU A 43 11.12 19.85 10.16
N PRO A 44 10.89 20.09 11.46
CA PRO A 44 9.77 19.45 12.16
C PRO A 44 8.42 19.84 11.58
N VAL A 45 8.24 21.08 11.12
CA VAL A 45 7.01 21.54 10.47
C VAL A 45 6.77 20.82 9.15
N LEU A 46 7.78 20.69 8.29
CA LEU A 46 7.72 19.98 7.02
C LEU A 46 7.43 18.49 7.23
N VAL A 47 8.12 17.85 8.16
CA VAL A 47 7.93 16.44 8.50
C VAL A 47 6.52 16.21 9.04
N ALA A 48 6.04 17.04 9.97
CA ALA A 48 4.68 16.96 10.49
C ALA A 48 3.64 17.13 9.39
N SER A 49 3.80 18.14 8.53
CA SER A 49 2.87 18.43 7.44
C SER A 49 2.85 17.31 6.40
N TYR A 50 4.01 16.75 6.06
CA TYR A 50 4.14 15.69 5.06
C TYR A 50 3.65 14.33 5.56
N PHE A 51 3.87 13.97 6.84
CA PHE A 51 3.50 12.64 7.32
C PHE A 51 2.12 12.59 7.98
N LEU A 52 1.63 13.71 8.52
CA LEU A 52 0.40 13.76 9.32
C LEU A 52 -0.69 14.70 8.78
N GLY A 53 -0.42 15.36 7.65
CA GLY A 53 -1.36 16.23 6.98
C GLY A 53 -1.47 17.62 7.61
N ARG A 54 -2.45 18.37 7.10
CA ARG A 54 -2.56 19.81 7.26
C ARG A 54 -2.83 20.21 8.70
N LYS A 55 -3.76 19.53 9.38
CA LYS A 55 -4.12 19.87 10.77
C LYS A 55 -2.90 19.82 11.71
N HIS A 56 -2.16 18.72 11.67
CA HIS A 56 -1.00 18.52 12.55
C HIS A 56 0.19 19.40 12.13
N GLY A 57 0.43 19.55 10.82
CA GLY A 57 1.45 20.48 10.31
C GLY A 57 1.22 21.92 10.79
N MET A 58 -0.02 22.39 10.74
CA MET A 58 -0.42 23.72 11.21
C MET A 58 -0.23 23.90 12.72
N LEU A 59 -0.58 22.89 13.53
CA LEU A 59 -0.37 22.93 14.98
C LEU A 59 1.12 23.03 15.34
N VAL A 60 1.98 22.27 14.65
CA VAL A 60 3.44 22.31 14.84
C VAL A 60 4.01 23.66 14.40
N ALA A 61 3.54 24.22 13.28
CA ALA A 61 3.93 25.55 12.83
C ALA A 61 3.54 26.64 13.85
N LEU A 62 2.30 26.61 14.36
CA LEU A 62 1.85 27.54 15.40
C LEU A 62 2.68 27.43 16.67
N ALA A 63 2.98 26.21 17.13
CA ALA A 63 3.82 25.99 18.30
C ALA A 63 5.25 26.53 18.08
N ALA A 64 5.85 26.30 16.91
CA ALA A 64 7.17 26.84 16.57
C ALA A 64 7.17 28.37 16.54
N VAL A 65 6.15 28.99 15.94
CA VAL A 65 6.01 30.46 15.89
C VAL A 65 5.83 31.05 17.29
N LEU A 66 5.02 30.45 18.15
CA LEU A 66 4.84 30.88 19.53
C LEU A 66 6.15 30.76 20.34
N MET A 67 6.87 29.65 20.18
CA MET A 67 8.14 29.42 20.87
C MET A 67 9.22 30.42 20.45
N VAL A 68 9.38 30.65 19.13
CA VAL A 68 10.33 31.63 18.60
C VAL A 68 9.91 33.06 18.96
N GLY A 69 8.61 33.37 18.91
CA GLY A 69 8.06 34.67 19.31
C GLY A 69 8.35 34.98 20.78
N LEU A 70 8.10 34.02 21.69
CA LEU A 70 8.43 34.15 23.11
C LEU A 70 9.94 34.33 23.32
N TYR A 71 10.76 33.53 22.64
CA TYR A 71 12.22 33.64 22.73
C TYR A 71 12.74 35.01 22.25
N SER A 72 12.13 35.58 21.21
CA SER A 72 12.45 36.92 20.70
C SER A 72 12.11 38.03 21.69
N ILE A 73 10.98 37.93 22.40
CA ILE A 73 10.57 38.90 23.42
C ILE A 73 11.50 38.83 24.65
N LEU A 74 11.86 37.62 25.08
CA LEU A 74 12.73 37.42 26.26
C LEU A 74 14.18 37.81 26.00
N ASN A 75 14.64 37.78 24.74
CA ASN A 75 16.01 38.10 24.37
C ASN A 75 16.10 39.12 23.21
N PRO A 76 15.69 40.38 23.42
CA PRO A 76 15.64 41.38 22.35
C PRO A 76 17.00 41.68 21.71
N SER A 77 18.08 41.60 22.49
CA SER A 77 19.46 41.82 22.05
C SER A 77 19.99 40.76 21.07
N ILE A 78 19.32 39.61 20.98
CA ILE A 78 19.69 38.51 20.07
C ILE A 78 19.17 38.77 18.65
N PHE A 79 18.04 39.49 18.52
CA PHE A 79 17.40 39.76 17.23
C PHE A 79 17.53 41.22 16.77
N GLY A 80 18.05 42.11 17.62
CA GLY A 80 18.38 43.49 17.24
C GLY A 80 19.65 43.60 16.38
N SER A 81 19.56 44.29 15.24
CA SER A 81 20.72 44.74 14.48
C SER A 81 21.16 46.14 14.92
N ALA A 82 22.45 46.47 14.74
CA ALA A 82 23.01 47.80 15.07
C ALA A 82 22.41 48.96 14.22
N ALA A 83 21.55 48.66 13.24
CA ALA A 83 21.04 49.60 12.25
C ALA A 83 19.53 49.87 12.33
N GLY A 84 18.86 49.54 13.44
CA GLY A 84 17.49 49.99 13.68
C GLY A 84 16.41 49.36 12.78
N GLU A 85 16.65 48.17 12.22
CA GLU A 85 15.57 47.39 11.59
C GLU A 85 14.74 46.67 12.67
N ILE A 86 13.41 46.74 12.54
CA ILE A 86 12.46 46.19 13.52
C ILE A 86 12.58 44.65 13.55
N PRO A 87 13.16 44.06 14.61
CA PRO A 87 13.39 42.60 14.70
C PRO A 87 12.12 41.77 14.59
N GLN A 88 10.99 42.39 14.96
CA GLN A 88 9.67 41.78 15.00
C GLN A 88 9.12 41.50 13.60
N LEU A 89 9.44 42.33 12.59
CA LEU A 89 8.93 42.14 11.22
C LEU A 89 9.49 40.85 10.60
N ASN A 90 10.78 40.57 10.78
CA ASN A 90 11.43 39.36 10.27
C ASN A 90 10.85 38.08 10.90
N VAL A 91 10.54 38.11 12.21
CA VAL A 91 9.90 36.98 12.91
C VAL A 91 8.47 36.79 12.43
N VAL A 92 7.72 37.87 12.20
CA VAL A 92 6.36 37.81 11.64
C VAL A 92 6.36 37.25 10.22
N LEU A 93 7.26 37.72 9.34
CA LEU A 93 7.40 37.23 7.98
C LEU A 93 7.81 35.74 7.96
N TRP A 94 8.78 35.36 8.80
CA TRP A 94 9.19 33.97 8.95
C TRP A 94 8.05 33.08 9.46
N GLY A 95 7.30 33.53 10.45
CA GLY A 95 6.16 32.79 10.99
C GLY A 95 5.04 32.64 9.97
N GLY A 96 4.73 33.70 9.22
CA GLY A 96 3.78 33.67 8.10
C GLY A 96 4.20 32.66 7.04
N PHE A 97 5.47 32.67 6.62
CA PHE A 97 5.98 31.70 5.65
C PHE A 97 5.96 30.26 6.18
N THR A 98 6.25 30.06 7.48
CA THR A 98 6.22 28.75 8.12
C THR A 98 4.80 28.16 8.17
N ILE A 99 3.81 28.99 8.53
CA ILE A 99 2.40 28.60 8.52
C ILE A 99 1.91 28.31 7.09
N LEU A 100 2.26 29.16 6.12
CA LEU A 100 1.92 28.94 4.72
C LEU A 100 2.54 27.63 4.20
N THR A 101 3.80 27.38 4.54
CA THR A 101 4.50 26.13 4.17
C THR A 101 3.78 24.91 4.75
N ALA A 102 3.42 24.95 6.03
CA ALA A 102 2.65 23.87 6.66
C ALA A 102 1.30 23.63 5.98
N TYR A 103 0.59 24.71 5.66
CA TYR A 103 -0.70 24.64 4.97
C TYR A 103 -0.58 24.00 3.59
N VAL A 104 0.36 24.47 2.77
CA VAL A 104 0.57 23.98 1.39
C VAL A 104 1.02 22.52 1.40
N VAL A 105 2.08 22.20 2.15
CA VAL A 105 2.62 20.83 2.20
C VAL A 105 1.59 19.86 2.78
N GLY A 106 0.87 20.25 3.83
CA GLY A 106 -0.19 19.44 4.42
C GLY A 106 -1.35 19.20 3.45
N THR A 107 -1.77 20.22 2.70
CA THR A 107 -2.81 20.10 1.68
C THR A 107 -2.37 19.16 0.55
N LEU A 108 -1.13 19.29 0.07
CA LEU A 108 -0.57 18.42 -0.97
C LEU A 108 -0.50 16.96 -0.50
N TYR A 109 -0.13 16.71 0.75
CA TYR A 109 -0.18 15.37 1.32
C TYR A 109 -1.59 14.80 1.38
N GLU A 110 -2.57 15.58 1.83
CA GLU A 110 -3.97 15.17 1.91
C GLU A 110 -4.52 14.83 0.52
N VAL A 111 -4.34 15.73 -0.47
CA VAL A 111 -4.77 15.51 -1.87
C VAL A 111 -4.12 14.26 -2.46
N LYS A 112 -2.80 14.09 -2.26
CA LYS A 112 -2.10 12.89 -2.71
C LYS A 112 -2.64 11.62 -2.06
N THR A 113 -2.91 11.66 -0.76
CA THR A 113 -3.38 10.49 0.00
C THR A 113 -4.79 10.09 -0.45
N VAL A 114 -5.68 11.05 -0.66
CA VAL A 114 -7.02 10.81 -1.21
C VAL A 114 -6.92 10.21 -2.61
N ALA A 115 -6.17 10.83 -3.52
CA ALA A 115 -6.01 10.34 -4.89
C ALA A 115 -5.43 8.91 -4.95
N VAL A 116 -4.44 8.59 -4.11
CA VAL A 116 -3.88 7.24 -4.02
C VAL A 116 -4.89 6.23 -3.48
N ASN A 117 -5.71 6.63 -2.49
CA ASN A 117 -6.74 5.77 -1.93
C ASN A 117 -7.87 5.51 -2.94
N ASP A 118 -8.32 6.55 -3.64
CA ASP A 118 -9.34 6.46 -4.69
C ASP A 118 -8.85 5.54 -5.82
N LEU A 119 -7.59 5.70 -6.25
CA LEU A 119 -6.98 4.82 -7.26
C LEU A 119 -6.92 3.37 -6.78
N ARG A 120 -6.53 3.13 -5.52
CA ARG A 120 -6.52 1.78 -4.92
C ARG A 120 -7.92 1.18 -4.86
N GLN A 121 -8.93 1.96 -4.50
CA GLN A 121 -10.31 1.50 -4.42
C GLN A 121 -10.88 1.20 -5.81
N ALA A 122 -10.64 2.07 -6.79
CA ALA A 122 -11.01 1.84 -8.18
C ALA A 122 -10.32 0.59 -8.75
N TYR A 123 -9.01 0.44 -8.50
CA TYR A 123 -8.26 -0.75 -8.90
C TYR A 123 -8.84 -2.04 -8.31
N LYS A 124 -9.11 -2.06 -6.99
CA LYS A 124 -9.75 -3.20 -6.34
C LYS A 124 -11.13 -3.49 -6.94
N GLY A 125 -11.95 -2.46 -7.16
CA GLY A 125 -13.27 -2.62 -7.77
C GLY A 125 -13.20 -3.20 -9.19
N ILE A 126 -12.23 -2.78 -10.01
CA ILE A 126 -12.00 -3.34 -11.34
C ILE A 126 -11.62 -4.83 -11.26
N LEU A 127 -10.73 -5.19 -10.32
CA LEU A 127 -10.36 -6.60 -10.12
C LEU A 127 -11.55 -7.46 -9.69
N GLU A 128 -12.40 -6.95 -8.79
CA GLU A 128 -13.61 -7.66 -8.36
C GLU A 128 -14.64 -7.80 -9.50
N ILE A 129 -14.80 -6.77 -10.35
CA ILE A 129 -15.64 -6.84 -11.55
C ILE A 129 -15.10 -7.88 -12.53
N LEU A 130 -13.78 -7.91 -12.75
CA LEU A 130 -13.15 -8.88 -13.64
C LEU A 130 -13.28 -10.31 -13.11
N ALA A 131 -13.06 -10.52 -11.81
CA ALA A 131 -13.29 -11.79 -11.14
C ALA A 131 -14.74 -12.26 -11.32
N LYS A 132 -15.73 -11.38 -11.10
CA LYS A 132 -17.15 -11.69 -11.33
C LYS A 132 -17.47 -12.00 -12.79
N PHE A 133 -16.79 -11.34 -13.73
CA PHE A 133 -16.96 -11.63 -15.14
C PHE A 133 -16.42 -13.02 -15.50
N ILE A 134 -15.23 -13.39 -15.01
CA ILE A 134 -14.64 -14.73 -15.17
C ILE A 134 -15.58 -15.79 -14.58
N ASP A 135 -16.02 -15.58 -13.33
CA ASP A 135 -16.96 -16.42 -12.59
C ASP A 135 -18.34 -16.55 -13.28
N ALA A 136 -18.73 -15.61 -14.15
CA ALA A 136 -19.99 -15.68 -14.90
C ALA A 136 -19.84 -16.40 -16.26
N VAL A 137 -18.65 -16.34 -16.86
CA VAL A 137 -18.32 -17.07 -18.10
C VAL A 137 -18.27 -18.57 -17.82
N ASP A 138 -17.57 -18.94 -16.75
CA ASP A 138 -17.57 -20.29 -16.18
C ASP A 138 -18.88 -20.47 -15.39
N GLN A 139 -19.88 -21.16 -15.94
CA GLN A 139 -21.27 -21.26 -15.42
C GLN A 139 -21.39 -21.75 -13.95
N TYR A 140 -20.28 -22.05 -13.29
CA TYR A 140 -20.19 -22.88 -12.12
C TYR A 140 -19.99 -22.17 -10.79
N THR A 141 -19.74 -20.86 -10.72
CA THR A 141 -19.43 -20.27 -9.42
C THR A 141 -19.86 -18.82 -9.27
N ASN A 142 -21.02 -18.59 -8.65
CA ASN A 142 -21.25 -17.30 -8.01
C ASN A 142 -20.21 -17.13 -6.89
N GLU A 143 -19.26 -16.21 -7.08
CA GLU A 143 -18.29 -15.71 -6.10
C GLU A 143 -17.13 -16.64 -5.69
N HIS A 144 -16.73 -17.64 -6.49
CA HIS A 144 -15.60 -18.51 -6.17
C HIS A 144 -14.28 -17.76 -6.07
N SER A 145 -13.96 -16.97 -7.09
CA SER A 145 -12.73 -16.18 -7.11
C SER A 145 -12.63 -15.27 -5.88
N MET A 146 -13.76 -14.72 -5.43
CA MET A 146 -13.84 -13.92 -4.20
C MET A 146 -13.59 -14.75 -2.92
N ARG A 147 -14.20 -15.94 -2.81
CA ARG A 147 -14.01 -16.81 -1.64
C ARG A 147 -12.57 -17.31 -1.55
N VAL A 148 -12.01 -17.81 -2.65
CA VAL A 148 -10.61 -18.26 -2.73
C VAL A 148 -9.66 -17.13 -2.36
N SER A 149 -9.87 -15.93 -2.91
CA SER A 149 -9.09 -14.74 -2.57
C SER A 149 -9.10 -14.42 -1.07
N ASN A 150 -10.27 -14.48 -0.44
CA ASN A 150 -10.43 -14.21 0.99
C ASN A 150 -9.78 -15.29 1.86
N ILE A 151 -9.97 -16.57 1.52
CA ILE A 151 -9.36 -17.71 2.22
C ILE A 151 -7.83 -17.62 2.12
N ALA A 152 -7.29 -17.41 0.91
CA ALA A 152 -5.86 -17.33 0.67
C ALA A 152 -5.22 -16.15 1.42
N ALA A 153 -5.88 -14.99 1.44
CA ALA A 153 -5.42 -13.85 2.22
C ALA A 153 -5.47 -14.10 3.74
N GLY A 154 -6.48 -14.84 4.22
CA GLY A 154 -6.58 -15.28 5.61
C GLY A 154 -5.41 -16.19 6.00
N ILE A 155 -5.11 -17.20 5.19
CA ILE A 155 -3.97 -18.10 5.38
C ILE A 155 -2.65 -17.31 5.40
N ALA A 156 -2.44 -16.41 4.44
CA ALA A 156 -1.25 -15.56 4.38
C ALA A 156 -1.08 -14.67 5.62
N SER A 157 -2.19 -14.16 6.16
CA SER A 157 -2.21 -13.37 7.39
C SER A 157 -1.83 -14.19 8.63
N GLU A 158 -2.37 -15.41 8.76
CA GLU A 158 -2.03 -16.33 9.86
C GLU A 158 -0.55 -16.77 9.81
N LEU A 159 0.01 -16.89 8.61
CA LEU A 159 1.44 -17.12 8.38
C LEU A 159 2.32 -15.88 8.63
N LYS A 160 1.73 -14.74 9.01
CA LYS A 160 2.41 -13.47 9.32
C LYS A 160 3.25 -12.93 8.15
N LEU A 161 2.79 -13.13 6.92
CA LEU A 161 3.43 -12.57 5.74
C LEU A 161 3.35 -11.04 5.71
N ALA A 162 4.23 -10.41 4.93
CA ALA A 162 4.21 -8.97 4.77
C ALA A 162 2.94 -8.50 4.04
N ARG A 163 2.52 -7.25 4.27
CA ARG A 163 1.24 -6.75 3.74
C ARG A 163 1.16 -6.84 2.21
N ASN A 164 2.26 -6.56 1.53
CA ASN A 164 2.38 -6.70 0.07
C ASN A 164 2.21 -8.15 -0.38
N GLU A 165 2.76 -9.13 0.34
CA GLU A 165 2.61 -10.56 0.00
C GLU A 165 1.16 -11.03 0.19
N ILE A 166 0.51 -10.60 1.29
CA ILE A 166 -0.92 -10.86 1.52
C ILE A 166 -1.76 -10.27 0.39
N ASP A 167 -1.46 -9.03 -0.01
CA ASP A 167 -2.18 -8.36 -1.09
C ASP A 167 -1.93 -9.06 -2.45
N ASN A 168 -0.71 -9.56 -2.72
CA ASN A 168 -0.39 -10.33 -3.92
C ASN A 168 -1.18 -11.64 -3.99
N VAL A 169 -1.23 -12.40 -2.89
CA VAL A 169 -2.00 -13.64 -2.81
C VAL A 169 -3.50 -13.37 -2.97
N ARG A 170 -4.01 -12.28 -2.37
CA ARG A 170 -5.40 -11.86 -2.55
C ARG A 170 -5.73 -11.60 -4.02
N VAL A 171 -4.90 -10.80 -4.69
CA VAL A 171 -5.10 -10.48 -6.11
C VAL A 171 -4.95 -11.73 -6.99
N ALA A 172 -4.00 -12.61 -6.68
CA ALA A 172 -3.86 -13.88 -7.37
C ALA A 172 -5.13 -14.73 -7.26
N GLY A 173 -5.73 -14.83 -6.07
CA GLY A 173 -7.00 -15.56 -5.90
C GLY A 173 -8.15 -15.00 -6.72
N LEU A 174 -8.20 -13.68 -6.95
CA LEU A 174 -9.23 -13.07 -7.81
C LEU A 174 -9.04 -13.38 -9.30
N LEU A 175 -7.79 -13.62 -9.72
CA LEU A 175 -7.41 -13.65 -11.13
C LEU A 175 -6.85 -15.00 -11.58
N HIS A 176 -6.78 -16.01 -10.70
CA HIS A 176 -6.12 -17.28 -11.00
C HIS A 176 -6.71 -17.97 -12.24
N ASP A 177 -8.01 -17.82 -12.41
CA ASP A 177 -8.79 -18.38 -13.52
C ASP A 177 -9.01 -17.41 -14.70
N ILE A 178 -8.33 -16.26 -14.74
CA ILE A 178 -8.53 -15.26 -15.82
C ILE A 178 -8.31 -15.82 -17.22
N GLY A 179 -7.46 -16.83 -17.39
CA GLY A 179 -7.24 -17.47 -18.68
C GLY A 179 -8.43 -18.28 -19.21
N LYS A 180 -9.44 -18.58 -18.37
CA LYS A 180 -10.66 -19.29 -18.80
C LYS A 180 -11.50 -18.47 -19.78
N ILE A 181 -11.33 -17.15 -19.84
CA ILE A 181 -12.06 -16.27 -20.77
C ILE A 181 -11.81 -16.61 -22.25
N ASP A 182 -10.67 -17.24 -22.53
CA ASP A 182 -10.22 -17.59 -23.89
C ASP A 182 -10.35 -19.11 -24.14
N LEU A 183 -11.09 -19.84 -23.30
CA LEU A 183 -11.47 -21.23 -23.52
C LEU A 183 -12.84 -21.32 -24.18
N SER A 184 -13.05 -22.36 -24.99
CA SER A 184 -14.35 -22.59 -25.62
C SER A 184 -15.45 -22.81 -24.57
N LEU A 185 -16.56 -22.07 -24.70
CA LEU A 185 -17.73 -22.22 -23.83
C LEU A 185 -18.30 -23.64 -23.87
N ASP A 186 -18.19 -24.34 -25.01
CA ASP A 186 -18.70 -25.71 -25.16
C ASP A 186 -17.94 -26.70 -24.29
N VAL A 187 -16.63 -26.50 -24.11
CA VAL A 187 -15.78 -27.33 -23.24
C VAL A 187 -16.03 -26.97 -21.78
N LEU A 188 -16.12 -25.67 -21.45
CA LEU A 188 -16.37 -25.20 -20.07
C LEU A 188 -17.77 -25.61 -19.55
N ARG A 189 -18.77 -25.71 -20.43
CA ARG A 189 -20.17 -25.99 -20.04
C ARG A 189 -20.60 -27.44 -20.29
N LYS A 190 -19.66 -28.32 -20.67
CA LYS A 190 -19.96 -29.70 -21.02
C LYS A 190 -20.44 -30.49 -19.80
N ALA A 191 -21.71 -30.92 -19.78
CA ALA A 191 -22.30 -31.66 -18.65
C ALA A 191 -21.79 -33.12 -18.50
N SER A 192 -21.01 -33.63 -19.44
CA SER A 192 -20.39 -34.97 -19.39
C SER A 192 -18.89 -34.89 -19.06
N SER A 193 -18.29 -36.02 -18.69
CA SER A 193 -16.85 -36.10 -18.44
C SER A 193 -16.04 -35.60 -19.64
N LEU A 194 -15.02 -34.81 -19.35
CA LEU A 194 -14.08 -34.30 -20.35
C LEU A 194 -13.16 -35.42 -20.82
N ASP A 195 -12.84 -35.43 -22.11
CA ASP A 195 -11.79 -36.29 -22.65
C ASP A 195 -10.39 -35.71 -22.42
N GLU A 196 -9.34 -36.47 -22.73
CA GLU A 196 -7.96 -36.05 -22.48
C GLU A 196 -7.59 -34.76 -23.25
N SER A 197 -8.10 -34.61 -24.48
CA SER A 197 -7.81 -33.43 -25.31
C SER A 197 -8.50 -32.17 -24.78
N GLU A 198 -9.72 -32.32 -24.25
CA GLU A 198 -10.45 -31.27 -23.56
C GLU A 198 -9.78 -30.87 -22.25
N TRP A 199 -9.27 -31.85 -21.49
CA TRP A 199 -8.46 -31.59 -20.30
C TRP A 199 -7.20 -30.80 -20.64
N GLU A 200 -6.45 -31.23 -21.65
CA GLU A 200 -5.25 -30.52 -22.10
C GLU A 200 -5.58 -29.09 -22.54
N HIS A 201 -6.71 -28.88 -23.22
CA HIS A 201 -7.21 -27.55 -23.56
C HIS A 201 -7.51 -26.70 -22.31
N ILE A 202 -8.19 -27.24 -21.31
CA ILE A 202 -8.49 -26.52 -20.06
C ILE A 202 -7.20 -26.13 -19.33
N ARG A 203 -6.18 -27.01 -19.28
CA ARG A 203 -4.90 -26.70 -18.62
C ARG A 203 -4.22 -25.45 -19.20
N THR A 204 -4.50 -25.11 -20.46
CA THR A 204 -3.94 -23.91 -21.10
C THR A 204 -4.37 -22.59 -20.46
N HIS A 205 -5.43 -22.55 -19.63
CA HIS A 205 -5.85 -21.31 -18.95
C HIS A 205 -4.73 -20.72 -18.07
N VAL A 206 -3.83 -21.54 -17.53
CA VAL A 206 -2.69 -21.06 -16.73
C VAL A 206 -1.77 -20.21 -17.60
N ALA A 207 -1.36 -20.74 -18.76
CA ALA A 207 -0.48 -20.05 -19.69
C ALA A 207 -1.17 -18.82 -20.31
N LYS A 208 -2.45 -18.95 -20.68
CA LYS A 208 -3.26 -17.83 -21.20
C LYS A 208 -3.44 -16.73 -20.17
N GLY A 209 -3.76 -17.08 -18.92
CA GLY A 209 -3.92 -16.14 -17.83
C GLY A 209 -2.61 -15.41 -17.52
N THR A 210 -1.50 -16.14 -17.48
CA THR A 210 -0.15 -15.58 -17.36
C THR A 210 0.14 -14.56 -18.47
N ALA A 211 -0.15 -14.92 -19.74
CA ALA A 211 0.05 -14.03 -20.89
C ALA A 211 -0.83 -12.77 -20.83
N ILE A 212 -2.04 -12.85 -20.28
CA ILE A 212 -2.93 -11.69 -20.07
C ILE A 212 -2.36 -10.75 -18.99
N LEU A 213 -1.81 -11.30 -17.91
CA LEU A 213 -1.35 -10.53 -16.76
C LEU A 213 0.05 -9.93 -16.94
N GLN A 214 0.92 -10.60 -17.69
CA GLN A 214 2.33 -10.23 -17.86
C GLN A 214 2.56 -8.79 -18.39
N PRO A 215 1.79 -8.27 -19.36
CA PRO A 215 1.99 -6.92 -19.89
C PRO A 215 1.58 -5.78 -18.93
N VAL A 216 0.72 -6.04 -17.95
CA VAL A 216 0.15 -4.99 -17.08
C VAL A 216 1.19 -4.38 -16.14
N GLY A 217 2.20 -5.17 -15.75
CA GLY A 217 3.31 -4.72 -14.89
C GLY A 217 2.87 -4.22 -13.51
N GLY A 218 3.73 -3.43 -12.87
CA GLY A 218 3.46 -2.84 -11.55
C GLY A 218 3.14 -3.90 -10.48
N MET A 219 2.03 -3.71 -9.77
CA MET A 219 1.59 -4.62 -8.69
C MET A 219 1.26 -6.04 -9.17
N LEU A 220 0.87 -6.21 -10.44
CA LEU A 220 0.57 -7.55 -10.99
C LEU A 220 1.84 -8.35 -11.30
N ARG A 221 3.01 -7.73 -11.37
CA ARG A 221 4.28 -8.42 -11.66
C ARG A 221 4.56 -9.53 -10.64
N ASP A 222 4.29 -9.28 -9.37
CA ASP A 222 4.53 -10.25 -8.29
C ASP A 222 3.36 -11.25 -8.14
N VAL A 223 2.23 -10.99 -8.81
CA VAL A 223 1.05 -11.86 -8.84
C VAL A 223 1.20 -12.93 -9.93
N VAL A 224 1.84 -12.60 -11.05
CA VAL A 224 2.01 -13.50 -12.20
C VAL A 224 2.57 -14.87 -11.80
N PRO A 225 3.68 -15.01 -11.04
CA PRO A 225 4.20 -16.32 -10.66
C PRO A 225 3.25 -17.12 -9.76
N ILE A 226 2.38 -16.43 -9.00
CA ILE A 226 1.38 -17.08 -8.16
C ILE A 226 0.31 -17.72 -9.04
N VAL A 227 -0.19 -16.98 -10.04
CA VAL A 227 -1.19 -17.46 -11.01
C VAL A 227 -0.60 -18.53 -11.92
N GLU A 228 0.65 -18.40 -12.37
CA GLU A 228 1.30 -19.41 -13.21
C GLU A 228 1.46 -20.75 -12.49
N CYS A 229 1.71 -20.74 -11.18
CA CYS A 229 2.01 -21.95 -10.42
C CYS A 229 0.83 -22.47 -9.57
N HIS A 230 -0.38 -21.92 -9.70
CA HIS A 230 -1.47 -22.23 -8.76
C HIS A 230 -2.01 -23.67 -8.86
N HIS A 231 -1.73 -24.36 -9.96
CA HIS A 231 -2.02 -25.80 -10.14
C HIS A 231 -0.80 -26.71 -9.89
N GLU A 232 0.32 -26.16 -9.40
CA GLU A 232 1.44 -26.99 -8.97
C GLU A 232 1.09 -27.78 -7.72
N ARG A 233 1.65 -29.00 -7.64
CA ARG A 233 1.48 -29.90 -6.51
C ARG A 233 2.79 -30.08 -5.79
N TRP A 234 2.75 -30.17 -4.46
CA TRP A 234 3.95 -30.28 -3.62
C TRP A 234 4.86 -31.45 -4.02
N ASP A 235 4.28 -32.54 -4.53
CA ASP A 235 4.98 -33.75 -4.98
C ASP A 235 5.55 -33.66 -6.42
N GLY A 236 5.27 -32.56 -7.13
CA GLY A 236 5.67 -32.32 -8.52
C GLY A 236 4.83 -33.03 -9.57
N THR A 237 3.61 -33.44 -9.23
CA THR A 237 2.61 -33.95 -10.19
C THR A 237 1.72 -32.83 -10.76
N GLY A 238 2.13 -31.57 -10.59
CA GLY A 238 1.49 -30.38 -11.15
C GLY A 238 1.71 -30.20 -12.65
N TYR A 239 1.29 -29.06 -13.20
CA TYR A 239 1.31 -28.81 -14.65
C TYR A 239 2.74 -28.58 -15.18
N LEU A 240 3.57 -27.90 -14.42
CA LEU A 240 4.96 -27.55 -14.72
C LEU A 240 5.96 -28.49 -14.03
N GLY A 241 5.49 -29.33 -13.09
CA GLY A 241 6.28 -30.35 -12.42
C GLY A 241 7.22 -29.81 -11.32
N MET A 242 6.95 -28.60 -10.82
CA MET A 242 7.74 -27.97 -9.76
C MET A 242 7.54 -28.69 -8.42
N LYS A 243 8.59 -28.80 -7.61
CA LYS A 243 8.55 -29.59 -6.36
C LYS A 243 8.81 -28.76 -5.11
N GLY A 244 8.01 -29.02 -4.08
CA GLY A 244 8.21 -28.47 -2.75
C GLY A 244 8.36 -26.94 -2.72
N ALA A 245 9.54 -26.48 -2.31
CA ALA A 245 9.85 -25.07 -2.13
C ALA A 245 10.17 -24.32 -3.44
N GLU A 246 10.30 -25.02 -4.58
CA GLU A 246 10.39 -24.39 -5.89
C GLU A 246 9.10 -23.63 -6.21
N ILE A 247 7.96 -24.14 -5.73
CA ILE A 247 6.65 -23.53 -5.92
C ILE A 247 6.58 -22.24 -5.06
N PRO A 248 6.25 -21.08 -5.66
CA PRO A 248 6.08 -19.84 -4.93
C PRO A 248 5.15 -20.02 -3.73
N LEU A 249 5.51 -19.44 -2.58
CA LEU A 249 4.71 -19.60 -1.36
C LEU A 249 3.25 -19.14 -1.58
N GLY A 250 3.07 -18.04 -2.31
CA GLY A 250 1.74 -17.57 -2.67
C GLY A 250 0.93 -18.57 -3.48
N ALA A 251 1.57 -19.30 -4.40
CA ALA A 251 0.90 -20.33 -5.21
C ALA A 251 0.47 -21.51 -4.33
N ARG A 252 1.33 -21.96 -3.42
CA ARG A 252 0.98 -23.02 -2.44
C ARG A 252 -0.21 -22.64 -1.56
N ILE A 253 -0.24 -21.39 -1.09
CA ILE A 253 -1.38 -20.88 -0.32
C ILE A 253 -2.65 -20.89 -1.16
N LEU A 254 -2.53 -20.42 -2.41
CA LEU A 254 -3.65 -20.34 -3.34
C LEU A 254 -4.21 -21.72 -3.69
N SER A 255 -3.36 -22.72 -3.98
CA SER A 255 -3.79 -24.10 -4.26
C SER A 255 -4.57 -24.71 -3.10
N VAL A 256 -4.17 -24.43 -1.86
CA VAL A 256 -4.89 -24.91 -0.66
C VAL A 256 -6.24 -24.20 -0.52
N ALA A 257 -6.29 -22.88 -0.77
CA ALA A 257 -7.52 -22.11 -0.70
C ALA A 257 -8.54 -22.56 -1.76
N ASP A 258 -8.09 -22.76 -3.00
CA ASP A 258 -8.90 -23.25 -4.11
C ASP A 258 -9.44 -24.66 -3.84
N ALA A 259 -8.57 -25.59 -3.42
CA ALA A 259 -8.99 -26.94 -3.06
C ALA A 259 -10.01 -26.95 -1.90
N TYR A 260 -9.83 -26.07 -0.91
CA TYR A 260 -10.79 -25.95 0.19
C TYR A 260 -12.15 -25.43 -0.27
N ASP A 261 -12.19 -24.35 -1.06
CA ASP A 261 -13.45 -23.83 -1.62
C ASP A 261 -14.16 -24.90 -2.46
N SER A 262 -13.38 -25.62 -3.27
CA SER A 262 -13.83 -26.75 -4.08
C SER A 262 -14.50 -27.87 -3.28
N MET A 263 -14.03 -28.14 -2.05
CA MET A 263 -14.55 -29.21 -1.19
C MET A 263 -15.81 -28.81 -0.44
N VAL A 264 -15.94 -27.52 -0.09
CA VAL A 264 -16.99 -27.01 0.80
C VAL A 264 -18.17 -26.40 0.05
N CYS A 265 -17.97 -25.94 -1.18
CA CYS A 265 -19.03 -25.42 -2.03
C CYS A 265 -19.62 -26.50 -2.94
N ASP A 266 -20.94 -26.48 -3.16
CA ASP A 266 -21.60 -27.43 -4.04
C ASP A 266 -21.15 -27.23 -5.49
N ARG A 267 -20.66 -28.32 -6.07
CA ARG A 267 -20.25 -28.40 -7.47
C ARG A 267 -21.20 -29.32 -8.23
N PRO A 268 -21.69 -28.92 -9.41
CA PRO A 268 -22.12 -29.87 -10.43
C PRO A 268 -20.90 -30.76 -10.75
N TYR A 269 -21.10 -32.06 -10.98
CA TYR A 269 -20.04 -33.10 -11.01
C TYR A 269 -19.54 -33.66 -9.68
N ARG A 270 -20.15 -33.29 -8.53
CA ARG A 270 -20.06 -34.17 -7.35
C ARG A 270 -20.74 -35.50 -7.71
N THR A 271 -19.94 -36.54 -7.87
CA THR A 271 -20.43 -37.93 -7.88
C THR A 271 -20.62 -38.40 -6.45
#